data_AF-A0A1J5CMY5-F1
#
_entry.id   AF-A0A1J5CMY5-F1
#
_cell.length_a   1.000
_cell.length_b   1.000
_cell.length_c   1.000
_cell.angle_alpha   90.00
_cell.angle_beta   90.00
_cell.angle_gamma   90.00
#
_symmetry.space_group_name_H-M   'P 1'
#
loop_
_entity.id
_entity.type
_entity.pdbx_description
1 polymer ?
#
loop_
_entity_poly.entity_id
_entity_poly.type
_entity_poly.pdbx_seq_one_letter_code
_entity_poly.pdbx_strand_id
1 'polypeptide(L)'
;MLFYHRRLRRLVAIELKLGRFKAAHKGQMELYLKWLDKFERQPGEEAPIGLILCAESSREQVELLQMHKDGITVAEYWTELPPKAELEQKLHAALLEARERLARRGVLLGDLDDE
;
A
#
# COMPACT_ATOMS: atom_id res chain seq x y z
N MET A 1 13.97 -0.38 2.55
CA MET A 1 14.11 0.91 1.83
C MET A 1 13.13 1.90 2.46
N LEU A 2 13.44 3.20 2.48
CA LEU A 2 12.56 4.23 3.03
C LEU A 2 12.42 5.38 2.02
N PHE A 3 11.18 5.77 1.75
CA PHE A 3 10.82 6.84 0.81
C PHE A 3 9.87 7.84 1.47
N TYR A 4 9.63 8.95 0.78
CA TYR A 4 8.62 9.93 1.17
C TYR A 4 7.68 10.23 0.01
N HIS A 5 6.38 10.07 0.23
CA HIS A 5 5.37 10.41 -0.76
C HIS A 5 4.87 11.84 -0.54
N ARG A 6 5.28 12.77 -1.41
CA ARG A 6 5.02 14.22 -1.26
C ARG A 6 3.55 14.61 -1.15
N ARG A 7 2.66 14.13 -2.03
CA ARG A 7 1.23 14.53 -2.00
C ARG A 7 0.49 13.97 -0.77
N LEU A 8 0.73 12.71 -0.44
CA LEU A 8 0.20 12.07 0.77
C LEU A 8 0.85 12.59 2.06
N ARG A 9 2.04 13.20 1.97
CA ARG A 9 2.90 13.63 3.08
C ARG A 9 3.24 12.49 4.04
N ARG A 10 3.58 11.31 3.52
CA ARG A 10 3.85 10.10 4.31
C ARG A 10 5.23 9.54 4.05
N LEU A 11 5.89 9.08 5.11
CA LEU A 11 7.01 8.15 5.00
C LEU A 11 6.49 6.78 4.50
N VAL A 12 7.22 6.15 3.60
CA VAL A 12 6.87 4.86 2.98
C VAL A 12 8.04 3.88 3.17
N ALA A 13 7.88 2.95 4.10
CA ALA A 13 8.82 1.86 4.31
C ALA A 13 8.52 0.73 3.33
N ILE A 14 9.50 0.34 2.50
CA ILE A 14 9.36 -0.73 1.52
C ILE A 14 10.33 -1.86 1.81
N GLU A 15 9.82 -3.08 1.88
CA GLU A 15 10.61 -4.29 2.11
C GLU A 15 10.38 -5.33 1.00
N LEU A 16 11.47 -5.84 0.43
CA LEU A 16 11.46 -6.86 -0.62
C LEU A 16 11.72 -8.24 -0.01
N LYS A 17 10.93 -9.25 -0.42
CA LYS A 17 11.08 -10.64 -0.02
C LYS A 17 11.15 -11.53 -1.26
N LEU A 18 12.18 -12.35 -1.34
CA LEU A 18 12.37 -13.31 -2.45
C LEU A 18 11.39 -14.48 -2.40
N GLY A 19 10.77 -14.74 -1.26
CA GLY A 19 9.79 -15.81 -1.09
C GLY A 19 8.40 -15.29 -0.72
N ARG A 20 7.52 -16.24 -0.41
CA ARG A 20 6.16 -15.95 0.06
C ARG A 20 6.14 -15.08 1.31
N PHE A 21 5.05 -14.35 1.45
CA PHE A 21 4.73 -13.66 2.69
C PHE A 21 4.73 -14.63 3.88
N LYS A 22 5.15 -14.13 5.05
CA LYS A 22 5.15 -14.84 6.35
C LYS A 22 4.67 -13.86 7.41
N ALA A 23 3.92 -14.34 8.40
CA ALA A 23 3.43 -13.50 9.50
C ALA A 23 4.54 -12.70 10.21
N ALA A 24 5.75 -13.25 10.32
CA ALA A 24 6.91 -12.55 10.87
C ALA A 24 7.27 -11.26 10.12
N HIS A 25 7.03 -11.18 8.81
CA HIS A 25 7.26 -9.95 8.03
C HIS A 25 6.32 -8.83 8.47
N LYS A 26 5.08 -9.14 8.86
CA LYS A 26 4.14 -8.15 9.42
C LYS A 26 4.72 -7.55 10.70
N GLY A 27 5.17 -8.38 11.64
CA GLY A 27 5.73 -7.92 12.91
C GLY A 27 6.97 -7.02 12.73
N GLN A 28 7.83 -7.35 11.76
CA GLN A 28 8.97 -6.52 11.38
C GLN A 28 8.52 -5.15 10.87
N MET A 29 7.57 -5.13 9.94
CA MET A 29 7.05 -3.89 9.37
C MET A 29 6.29 -3.04 10.40
N GLU A 30 5.47 -3.65 11.27
CA GLU A 30 4.79 -2.92 12.35
C GLU A 30 5.77 -2.22 13.29
N LEU A 31 6.88 -2.88 13.64
CA LEU A 31 7.94 -2.28 14.44
C LEU A 31 8.55 -1.07 13.72
N TYR A 32 8.84 -1.20 12.42
CA TYR A 32 9.37 -0.10 11.62
C TYR A 32 8.42 1.10 11.58
N LEU A 33 7.14 0.87 11.28
CA LEU A 33 6.15 1.95 11.21
C LEU A 33 5.98 2.65 12.56
N LYS A 34 5.91 1.89 13.67
CA LYS A 34 5.82 2.49 15.02
C LYS A 34 7.06 3.31 15.37
N TRP A 35 8.24 2.86 14.98
CA TRP A 35 9.48 3.58 15.23
C TRP A 35 9.53 4.87 14.40
N LEU A 36 9.20 4.80 13.11
CA LEU A 36 9.13 5.97 12.22
C LEU A 36 8.11 7.00 12.71
N ASP A 37 6.92 6.54 13.09
CA ASP A 37 5.84 7.42 13.58
C ASP A 37 6.24 8.16 14.87
N LYS A 38 7.04 7.52 15.72
CA LYS A 38 7.47 8.06 17.02
C LYS A 38 8.69 8.98 16.92
N PHE A 39 9.65 8.65 16.05
CA PHE A 39 10.98 9.29 16.09
C PHE A 39 11.34 10.09 14.84
N GLU A 40 10.79 9.75 13.67
CA GLU A 40 11.18 10.37 12.39
C GLU A 40 10.11 11.29 11.82
N ARG A 41 8.83 11.02 12.12
CA ARG A 41 7.69 11.77 11.57
C ARG A 41 7.77 13.25 11.95
N GLN A 42 7.80 14.11 10.94
CA GLN A 42 7.88 15.57 11.11
C GLN A 42 6.49 16.22 11.23
N PRO A 43 6.41 17.46 11.77
CA PRO A 43 5.17 18.22 11.77
C PRO A 43 4.62 18.39 10.35
N GLY A 44 3.34 18.09 10.16
CA GLY A 44 2.65 18.15 8.86
C GLY A 44 2.77 16.87 8.03
N GLU A 45 3.49 15.85 8.52
CA GLU A 45 3.47 14.51 7.93
C GLU A 45 2.36 13.64 8.54
N GLU A 46 1.76 12.82 7.69
CA GLU A 46 0.77 11.83 8.07
C GLU A 46 1.45 10.53 8.53
N ALA A 47 0.70 9.62 9.16
CA ALA A 47 1.22 8.34 9.63
C ALA A 47 1.92 7.52 8.51
N PRO A 48 3.06 6.87 8.79
CA PRO A 48 3.85 6.16 7.80
C PRO A 48 3.10 4.93 7.24
N ILE A 49 3.47 4.52 6.03
CA ILE A 49 2.88 3.36 5.33
C ILE A 49 3.96 2.31 5.10
N GLY A 50 3.61 1.04 5.29
CA GLY A 50 4.46 -0.11 5.02
C GLY A 50 4.04 -0.81 3.73
N LEU A 51 5.00 -1.12 2.87
CA LEU A 51 4.82 -1.97 1.69
C LEU A 51 5.74 -3.18 1.79
N ILE A 52 5.15 -4.37 1.75
CA ILE A 52 5.90 -5.63 1.68
C ILE A 52 5.69 -6.19 0.28
N LEU A 53 6.78 -6.30 -0.47
CA LEU A 53 6.78 -6.77 -1.85
C LEU A 53 7.38 -8.18 -1.89
N CYS A 54 6.56 -9.18 -2.20
CA CYS A 54 6.96 -10.60 -2.27
C CYS A 54 7.07 -11.08 -3.72
N ALA A 55 7.97 -12.02 -4.00
CA ALA A 55 8.06 -12.65 -5.33
C ALA A 55 6.86 -13.57 -5.61
N GLU A 56 6.25 -14.09 -4.56
CA GLU A 56 5.05 -14.92 -4.59
C GLU A 56 4.07 -14.40 -3.54
N SER A 57 2.84 -14.10 -3.93
CA SER A 57 1.78 -13.78 -2.97
C SER A 57 1.06 -15.05 -2.48
N SER A 58 0.82 -15.16 -1.17
CA SER A 58 -0.22 -16.04 -0.63
C SER A 58 -1.41 -15.17 -0.24
N ARG A 59 -2.41 -15.07 -1.13
CA ARG A 59 -3.62 -14.24 -0.92
C ARG A 59 -4.33 -14.57 0.39
N GLU A 60 -4.44 -15.86 0.72
CA GLU A 60 -5.12 -16.34 1.94
C GLU A 60 -4.48 -15.80 3.24
N GLN A 61 -3.14 -15.77 3.32
CA GLN A 61 -2.46 -15.25 4.51
C GLN A 61 -2.56 -13.72 4.64
N VAL A 62 -2.63 -13.00 3.51
CA VAL A 62 -2.74 -11.54 3.51
C VAL A 62 -4.12 -11.09 3.99
N GLU A 63 -5.19 -11.76 3.56
CA GLU A 63 -6.55 -11.45 3.98
C GLU A 63 -6.78 -11.71 5.48
N LEU A 64 -6.26 -12.83 6.00
CA LEU A 64 -6.43 -13.22 7.41
C LEU A 64 -5.80 -12.21 8.38
N LEU A 65 -4.73 -11.52 7.98
CA LEU A 65 -3.95 -10.63 8.85
C LEU A 65 -4.44 -9.17 8.89
N GLN A 66 -5.54 -8.86 8.20
CA GLN A 66 -6.16 -7.52 8.17
C GLN A 66 -5.19 -6.37 7.87
N MET A 67 -4.17 -6.62 7.03
CA MET A 67 -3.02 -5.74 6.79
C MET A 67 -3.42 -4.27 6.50
N HIS A 68 -4.52 -4.07 5.77
CA HIS A 68 -5.04 -2.76 5.40
C HIS A 68 -5.41 -1.84 6.59
N LYS A 69 -5.72 -2.39 7.77
CA LYS A 69 -6.06 -1.58 8.95
C LYS A 69 -4.84 -0.97 9.63
N ASP A 70 -3.67 -1.58 9.45
CA ASP A 70 -2.44 -1.21 10.17
C ASP A 70 -1.50 -0.36 9.30
N GLY A 71 -1.97 0.15 8.17
CA GLY A 71 -1.16 0.91 7.22
C GLY A 71 -0.11 0.06 6.49
N ILE A 72 -0.24 -1.27 6.51
CA ILE A 72 0.66 -2.19 5.80
C ILE A 72 -0.06 -2.77 4.59
N THR A 73 0.59 -2.75 3.43
CA THR A 73 0.10 -3.41 2.22
C THR A 73 1.10 -4.45 1.77
N VAL A 74 0.62 -5.63 1.41
CA VAL A 74 1.42 -6.69 0.79
C VAL A 74 1.05 -6.76 -0.67
N ALA A 75 2.05 -6.80 -1.55
CA ALA A 75 1.84 -6.98 -2.97
C ALA A 75 2.88 -7.92 -3.56
N GLU A 76 2.53 -8.55 -4.68
CA GLU A 76 3.49 -9.27 -5.50
C GLU A 76 4.24 -8.28 -6.39
N TYR A 77 5.55 -8.45 -6.55
CA TYR A 77 6.32 -7.66 -7.51
C TYR A 77 6.61 -8.46 -8.77
N TRP A 78 6.67 -7.78 -9.91
CA TRP A 78 7.07 -8.39 -11.17
C TRP A 78 8.49 -7.94 -11.52
N THR A 79 9.30 -8.89 -11.94
CA THR A 79 10.69 -8.63 -12.38
C THR A 79 10.75 -8.05 -13.77
N GLU A 80 9.68 -8.23 -14.55
CA GLU A 80 9.54 -7.71 -15.91
C GLU A 80 8.23 -6.91 -16.02
N LEU A 81 8.28 -5.82 -16.77
CA LEU A 81 7.10 -5.03 -17.07
C LEU A 81 6.21 -5.84 -18.03
N PRO A 82 4.91 -5.99 -17.76
CA PRO A 82 4.02 -6.66 -18.69
C PRO A 82 3.94 -5.84 -20.00
N PRO A 83 3.45 -6.43 -21.10
CA PRO A 83 3.13 -5.68 -22.30
C PRO A 83 2.24 -4.47 -21.97
N LYS A 84 2.48 -3.34 -22.64
CA LYS A 84 1.77 -2.08 -22.40
C LYS A 84 0.24 -2.24 -22.37
N ALA A 85 -0.30 -2.97 -23.34
CA ALA A 85 -1.74 -3.20 -23.45
C ALA A 85 -2.32 -3.92 -22.23
N GLU A 86 -1.60 -4.90 -21.69
CA GLU A 86 -2.01 -5.64 -20.49
C GLU A 86 -1.92 -4.77 -19.23
N LEU A 87 -0.86 -3.96 -19.13
CA LEU A 87 -0.71 -3.00 -18.03
C LEU A 87 -1.87 -1.99 -18.01
N GLU A 88 -2.20 -1.42 -19.17
CA GLU A 88 -3.28 -0.45 -19.32
C GLU A 88 -4.62 -1.03 -18.90
N GLN A 89 -4.92 -2.27 -19.32
CA GLN A 89 -6.12 -2.99 -18.93
C GLN A 89 -6.19 -3.22 -17.42
N LYS A 90 -5.10 -3.72 -16.81
CA LYS A 90 -5.03 -3.97 -15.37
C LYS A 90 -5.19 -2.68 -14.56
N LEU A 91 -4.59 -1.58 -15.02
CA LEU A 91 -4.69 -0.28 -14.36
C LEU A 91 -6.12 0.29 -14.43
N HIS A 92 -6.78 0.18 -15.59
CA HIS A 92 -8.17 0.61 -15.75
C HIS A 92 -9.10 -0.19 -14.85
N ALA A 93 -8.96 -1.52 -14.82
CA ALA A 93 -9.75 -2.38 -13.94
C ALA A 93 -9.57 -1.99 -12.47
N ALA A 94 -8.34 -1.80 -12.01
CA ALA A 94 -8.04 -1.38 -10.64
C ALA A 94 -8.62 0.00 -10.30
N LEU A 95 -8.59 0.96 -11.24
CA LEU A 95 -9.17 2.29 -11.07
C LEU A 95 -10.70 2.22 -10.89
N LEU A 96 -11.38 1.42 -11.72
CA LEU A 96 -12.83 1.22 -11.63
C LEU A 96 -13.22 0.61 -10.28
N GLU A 97 -12.54 -0.46 -9.86
CA GLU A 97 -12.78 -1.10 -8.57
C GLU A 97 -12.54 -0.14 -7.38
N ALA A 98 -11.47 0.66 -7.46
CA ALA A 98 -11.17 1.67 -6.44
C ALA A 98 -12.27 2.74 -6.35
N ARG A 99 -12.77 3.22 -7.50
CA ARG A 99 -13.88 4.19 -7.57
C ARG A 99 -15.15 3.62 -6.97
N GLU A 100 -15.53 2.39 -7.32
CA GLU A 100 -16.71 1.73 -6.74
C GLU A 100 -16.59 1.56 -5.22
N ARG A 101 -15.40 1.20 -4.72
CA ARG A 101 -15.16 1.07 -3.29
C ARG A 101 -15.27 2.41 -2.55
N LEU A 102 -14.81 3.50 -3.18
CA LEU A 102 -14.97 4.86 -2.64
C LEU A 102 -16.43 5.34 -2.66
N ALA A 103 -17.17 5.02 -3.74
CA ALA A 103 -18.60 5.30 -3.83
C ALA A 103 -19.38 4.57 -2.73
N ARG A 104 -19.09 3.27 -2.52
CA ARG A 104 -19.65 2.47 -1.43
C ARG A 104 -19.33 3.01 -0.04
N ARG A 105 -18.20 3.71 0.13
CA ARG A 105 -17.80 4.36 1.39
C ARG A 105 -18.34 5.79 1.53
N GLY A 106 -19.10 6.30 0.56
CA GLY A 106 -19.68 7.65 0.59
C GLY A 106 -18.66 8.79 0.43
N VAL A 107 -17.44 8.50 -0.05
CA VAL A 107 -16.33 9.48 -0.11
C VAL A 107 -16.35 10.31 -1.40
N LEU A 108 -17.19 9.97 -2.39
CA LEU A 108 -17.19 10.58 -3.73
C LEU A 108 -18.10 11.82 -3.92
N LEU A 109 -18.64 12.41 -2.85
CA LEU A 109 -19.51 13.60 -2.94
C LEU A 109 -18.86 14.92 -2.51
N GLY A 110 -17.53 14.95 -2.29
CA GLY A 110 -16.84 16.15 -1.78
C GLY A 110 -16.06 16.99 -2.80
N ASP A 111 -15.55 16.40 -3.89
CA ASP A 111 -14.45 17.01 -4.66
C ASP A 111 -14.80 17.31 -6.13
N LEU A 112 -16.07 17.53 -6.47
CA LEU A 112 -16.48 17.97 -7.82
C LEU A 112 -17.21 19.33 -7.85
N ASP A 113 -17.34 20.03 -6.71
CA ASP A 113 -18.09 21.29 -6.60
C ASP A 113 -17.19 22.55 -6.41
N ASP A 114 -15.92 22.50 -6.82
CA ASP A 114 -15.09 23.72 -6.91
C ASP A 114 -14.74 24.03 -8.38
N GLU A 115 -15.66 24.73 -9.06
CA GLU A 115 -15.35 25.70 -10.13
C GLU A 115 -15.11 27.09 -9.53
#